data_AF-A0A972Q9L0-F1
#
_entry.id   AF-A0A972Q9L0-F1
#
_cell.length_a   1.000
_cell.length_b   1.000
_cell.length_c   1.000
_cell.angle_alpha   90.00
_cell.angle_beta   90.00
_cell.angle_gamma   90.00
#
_symmetry.space_group_name_H-M   'P 1'
#
loop_
_entity.id
_entity.type
_entity.pdbx_description
1 polymer ?
#
loop_
_entity_poly.entity_id
_entity_poly.type
_entity_poly.pdbx_seq_one_letter_code
_entity_poly.pdbx_strand_id
1 'polypeptide(L)' 'MNYLDFVVDETVIVEIKSVKELNDVHRFQVLKYLVATDYSVAMLINFGQTKLQSERILPTKKIQEYRKSK' A
#
# COMPACT_ATOMS: atom_id res chain seq x y z
N MET A 1 4.39 4.46 15.96
CA MET A 1 4.10 3.26 15.16
C MET A 1 2.84 3.59 14.38
N ASN A 2 2.89 3.65 13.04
CA ASN A 2 1.68 3.89 12.25
C ASN A 2 1.01 2.55 11.98
N TYR A 3 -0.30 2.46 12.18
CA TYR A 3 -1.08 1.27 11.88
C TYR A 3 -1.67 1.41 10.47
N LEU A 4 -1.99 0.28 9.85
CA LEU A 4 -2.70 0.28 8.58
C LEU A 4 -4.16 0.67 8.83
N ASP A 5 -4.76 1.46 7.93
CA ASP A 5 -6.16 1.87 8.09
C ASP A 5 -7.13 0.70 7.85
N PHE A 6 -7.00 -0.01 6.72
CA PHE A 6 -7.89 -1.14 6.39
C PHE A 6 -7.19 -2.29 5.68
N VAL A 7 -7.63 -3.50 6.03
CA VAL A 7 -7.45 -4.71 5.24
C VAL A 7 -8.83 -5.15 4.77
N VAL A 8 -8.99 -5.35 3.47
CA VAL A 8 -10.24 -5.79 2.85
C VAL A 8 -10.05 -7.20 2.28
N ASP A 9 -10.93 -8.11 2.71
CA ASP A 9 -11.00 -9.49 2.22
C ASP A 9 -9.66 -10.24 2.26
N GLU A 10 -8.82 -9.94 3.26
CA GLU A 10 -7.47 -10.51 3.42
C GLU A 10 -6.63 -10.50 2.12
N THR A 11 -6.87 -9.51 1.26
CA THR A 11 -6.29 -9.47 -0.09
C THR A 11 -5.82 -8.07 -0.46
N VAL A 12 -6.53 -7.04 0.00
CA VAL A 12 -6.28 -5.64 -0.37
C VAL A 12 -5.97 -4.82 0.87
N ILE A 13 -4.83 -4.13 0.84
CA ILE A 13 -4.50 -3.08 1.80
C ILE A 13 -5.08 -1.75 1.31
N VAL A 14 -5.74 -0.99 2.18
CA VAL A 14 -6.14 0.39 1.89
C VAL A 14 -5.54 1.31 2.95
N GLU A 15 -4.75 2.28 2.50
CA GLU A 15 -4.12 3.30 3.32
C GLU A 15 -4.60 4.69 2.88
N ILE A 16 -5.08 5.48 3.83
CA ILE A 16 -5.64 6.81 3.61
C ILE A 16 -4.68 7.87 4.15
N LYS A 17 -4.56 8.96 3.40
CA LYS A 17 -3.79 10.16 3.79
C LYS A 17 -4.63 11.42 3.60
N SER A 18 -4.30 12.45 4.37
CA SER A 18 -4.76 13.82 4.17
C SER A 18 -3.56 14.75 4.19
N VAL A 19 -2.80 14.72 3.09
CA VAL A 19 -1.51 15.42 2.96
C VAL A 19 -1.47 16.28 1.70
N LYS A 20 -0.51 17.22 1.63
CA LYS A 20 -0.31 18.06 0.45
C LYS A 20 0.07 17.23 -0.79
N GLU A 21 0.90 16.22 -0.61
CA GLU A 21 1.31 15.32 -1.69
C GLU A 21 1.73 13.94 -1.16
N LEU A 22 1.57 12.92 -1.99
CA LEU A 22 2.10 11.58 -1.71
C LEU A 22 3.60 11.51 -2.02
N ASN A 23 4.39 11.06 -1.05
CA ASN A 23 5.83 10.86 -1.18
C ASN A 23 6.21 9.38 -0.97
N ASP A 24 7.50 9.08 -1.14
CA ASP A 24 8.01 7.71 -1.11
C ASP A 24 7.91 7.06 0.28
N VAL A 25 7.86 7.85 1.35
CA VAL A 25 7.64 7.31 2.70
C VAL A 25 6.26 6.66 2.80
N HIS A 26 5.22 7.27 2.20
CA HIS A 26 3.88 6.69 2.16
C HIS A 26 3.85 5.39 1.34
N ARG A 27 4.52 5.37 0.18
CA ARG A 27 4.61 4.17 -0.67
C ARG A 27 5.36 3.04 0.02
N PHE A 28 6.47 3.39 0.68
CA PHE A 28 7.30 2.44 1.42
C PHE A 28 6.56 1.83 2.60
N GLN A 29 5.72 2.61 3.30
CA GLN A 29 4.83 2.08 4.33
C GLN A 29 3.92 0.98 3.76
N VAL A 30 3.23 1.26 2.66
CA VAL A 30 2.32 0.30 2.03
C VAL A 30 3.07 -0.96 1.53
N LEU A 31 4.24 -0.80 0.92
CA LEU A 31 5.09 -1.92 0.50
C LEU A 31 5.51 -2.82 1.66
N LYS A 32 5.82 -2.25 2.83
CA LYS A 32 6.13 -3.05 4.04
C LYS A 32 4.98 -3.95 4.43
N TYR A 33 3.75 -3.45 4.38
CA TYR A 33 2.58 -4.28 4.69
C TYR A 33 2.34 -5.37 3.66
N LEU A 34 2.51 -5.06 2.36
CA LEU A 34 2.44 -6.10 1.32
C LEU A 34 3.46 -7.23 1.58
N VAL A 35 4.69 -6.89 1.98
CA VAL A 35 5.70 -7.91 2.35
C VAL A 35 5.29 -8.69 3.59
N ALA A 36 4.78 -8.03 4.62
CA ALA A 36 4.45 -8.67 5.90
C ALA A 36 3.21 -9.58 5.87
N THR A 37 2.31 -9.36 4.91
CA THR A 37 0.98 -10.02 4.87
C THR A 37 0.81 -11.00 3.70
N ASP A 38 1.77 -11.05 2.78
CA ASP A 38 1.66 -11.76 1.50
C ASP A 38 0.48 -11.33 0.58
N TYR A 39 -0.22 -10.24 0.92
CA TYR A 39 -1.31 -9.69 0.10
C TYR A 39 -0.84 -9.20 -1.27
N SER A 40 -1.78 -9.15 -2.23
CA SER A 40 -1.47 -9.01 -3.64
C SER A 40 -1.47 -7.57 -4.16
N VAL A 41 -2.15 -6.66 -3.46
CA VAL A 41 -2.32 -5.27 -3.90
C VAL A 41 -2.61 -4.34 -2.73
N ALA A 42 -2.24 -3.08 -2.91
CA ALA A 42 -2.62 -2.02 -2.01
C ALA A 42 -3.10 -0.77 -2.74
N MET A 43 -3.99 -0.02 -2.09
CA MET A 43 -4.50 1.27 -2.51
C MET A 43 -4.00 2.33 -1.53
N LEU A 44 -3.24 3.30 -2.04
CA LEU A 44 -2.83 4.49 -1.30
C LEU A 44 -3.64 5.67 -1.79
N ILE A 45 -4.47 6.25 -0.92
CA ILE A 45 -5.45 7.28 -1.31
C ILE A 45 -5.19 8.56 -0.50
N ASN A 46 -5.09 9.70 -1.17
CA ASN A 46 -4.93 11.00 -0.52
C ASN A 46 -6.17 11.89 -0.76
N PHE A 47 -6.84 12.24 0.35
CA PHE A 47 -7.98 13.16 0.40
C PHE A 47 -7.58 14.60 0.80
N GLY A 48 -6.29 14.86 1.05
CA GLY A 48 -5.80 16.18 1.46
C GLY A 48 -5.64 17.19 0.32
N GLN A 49 -6.18 16.89 -0.86
CA GLN A 49 -6.11 17.70 -2.08
C GLN A 49 -7.52 17.95 -2.63
N THR A 50 -7.66 18.99 -3.45
CA THR A 50 -8.95 19.32 -4.11
C THR A 50 -9.43 18.23 -5.06
N LYS A 51 -8.52 17.41 -5.58
CA LYS A 51 -8.81 16.21 -6.36
C LYS A 51 -8.29 14.99 -5.64
N LEU A 52 -9.04 13.90 -5.72
CA LEU A 52 -8.62 12.61 -5.18
C LEU A 52 -7.34 12.15 -5.90
N GLN A 53 -6.29 11.90 -5.12
CA GLN A 53 -5.11 11.19 -5.61
C GLN A 53 -5.20 9.76 -5.13
N SER A 54 -4.98 8.80 -6.03
CA SER A 54 -4.98 7.39 -5.69
C SER A 54 -3.90 6.64 -6.46
N GLU A 55 -3.21 5.74 -5.79
CA GLU A 55 -2.17 4.89 -6.37
C GLU A 55 -2.48 3.43 -6.05
N ARG A 56 -2.44 2.59 -7.09
CA ARG A 56 -2.47 1.14 -6.95
C ARG A 56 -1.04 0.63 -6.89
N ILE A 57 -0.65 0.08 -5.75
CA ILE A 57 0.70 -0.41 -5.48
C ILE A 57 0.68 -1.94 -5.55
N LEU A 58 1.59 -2.50 -6.35
CA LEU A 58 1.81 -3.93 -6.46
C LEU A 58 3.12 -4.34 -5.77
N PRO A 59 3.23 -5.57 -5.25
CA PRO A 59 4.50 -6.12 -4.82
C PRO A 59 5.52 -6.07 -5.96
N THR A 60 6.78 -5.82 -5.63
CA THR A 60 7.86 -5.82 -6.63
C THR A 60 8.05 -7.22 -7.23
N LYS A 61 8.63 -7.30 -8.44
CA LYS A 61 8.93 -8.60 -9.08
C LYS A 61 9.70 -9.55 -8.15
N LYS A 62 10.68 -9.01 -7.41
CA LYS A 62 11.46 -9.75 -6.42
C LYS A 62 10.60 -10.37 -5.31
N ILE A 63 9.60 -9.64 -4.80
CA ILE A 63 8.67 -10.18 -3.78
C ILE A 63 7.79 -11.26 -4.41
N GLN A 64 7.30 -11.05 -5.63
CA GLN A 64 6.49 -12.04 -6.33
C GLN A 64 7.27 -13.34 -6.61
N GLU A 65 8.54 -13.22 -7.00
CA GLU A 65 9.45 -14.36 -7.19
C GLU A 65 9.72 -15.10 -5.88
N TYR A 66 10.02 -14.37 -4.80
CA TYR A 66 10.20 -14.95 -3.46
C TYR A 66 8.97 -15.75 -3.01
N ARG A 67 7.77 -15.22 -3.18
CA ARG A 67 6.51 -15.91 -2.85
C ARG A 67 6.28 -17.19 -3.66
N LYS A 68 6.73 -17.24 -4.92
CA LYS A 68 6.62 -18.45 -5.77
C LYS A 68 7.62 -19.54 -5.39
N SER A 69 8.74 -19.16 -4.77
CA SER A 69 9.79 -20.09 -4.33
C SER A 69 9.57 -20.68 -2.94
N LYS A 70 8.52 -20.22 -2.23
CA LYS A 70 8.12 -20.68 -0.91
C LYS A 70 7.02 -21.72 -1.05
#